data_AF-A0A4R6ZR14-F1
#
_entry.id   AF-A0A4R6ZR14-F1
#
_cell.length_a   1.000
_cell.length_b   1.000
_cell.length_c   1.000
_cell.angle_alpha   90.00
_cell.angle_beta   90.00
_cell.angle_gamma   90.00
#
_symmetry.space_group_name_H-M   'P 1'
#
loop_
_entity.id
_entity.type
_entity.pdbx_description
1 polymer ?
#
loop_
_entity_poly.entity_id
_entity_poly.type
_entity_poly.pdbx_seq_one_letter_code
_entity_poly.pdbx_strand_id
1 'polypeptide(L)'
;MKTSEFKAILDEMDLAAYETKEGFRVIDSNYTFATVNNRREHVMKIYMDAHAILGREAVAELFELLTAYASTPLSEREEPKLYYLRDPVITTGYNYLAIHNEMQHRQYTDLPDSLLGDFYQFTDLDDSDMGYWQYGFTRAEIDAFEFEHAHLIEKEVENDGR
;
A
#
# COMPACT_ATOMS: atom_id res chain seq x y z
N MET A 1 -4.30 -2.47 11.76
CA MET A 1 -4.74 -1.43 10.81
C MET A 1 -3.61 -1.10 9.85
N LYS A 2 -3.88 -1.19 8.55
CA LYS A 2 -2.92 -0.83 7.50
C LYS A 2 -2.74 0.68 7.40
N THR A 3 -1.60 1.13 6.90
CA THR A 3 -1.34 2.57 6.74
C THR A 3 -2.24 3.20 5.67
N SER A 4 -2.55 2.45 4.61
CA SER A 4 -3.56 2.87 3.61
C SER A 4 -4.95 3.06 4.23
N GLU A 5 -5.42 2.08 4.99
CA GLU A 5 -6.70 2.11 5.72
C GLU A 5 -6.77 3.31 6.68
N PHE A 6 -5.72 3.55 7.47
CA PHE A 6 -5.64 4.72 8.35
C PHE A 6 -5.78 6.05 7.60
N LYS A 7 -5.12 6.18 6.44
CA LYS A 7 -5.19 7.39 5.61
C LYS A 7 -6.57 7.58 5.00
N ALA A 8 -7.21 6.51 4.55
CA ALA A 8 -8.56 6.55 3.98
C ALA A 8 -9.60 7.03 5.00
N ILE A 9 -9.56 6.51 6.24
CA ILE A 9 -10.48 6.95 7.30
C ILE A 9 -10.25 8.43 7.65
N LEU A 10 -9.00 8.90 7.67
CA LEU A 10 -8.73 10.32 7.89
C LEU A 10 -9.33 11.20 6.78
N ASP A 11 -9.24 10.77 5.52
CA ASP A 11 -9.83 11.49 4.39
C ASP A 11 -11.35 11.60 4.52
N GLU A 12 -12.03 10.55 4.98
CA GLU A 12 -13.47 10.58 5.30
C GLU A 12 -13.81 11.56 6.44
N MET A 13 -12.86 11.87 7.31
CA MET A 13 -12.98 12.88 8.37
C MET A 13 -12.60 14.30 7.90
N ASP A 14 -12.35 14.51 6.60
CA ASP A 14 -11.79 15.74 6.02
C ASP A 14 -10.40 16.10 6.60
N LEU A 15 -9.61 15.08 6.98
CA LEU A 15 -8.27 15.23 7.55
C LEU A 15 -7.22 14.55 6.66
N ALA A 16 -6.02 15.14 6.61
CA ALA A 16 -4.89 14.55 5.89
C ALA A 16 -3.81 14.03 6.85
N ALA A 17 -3.13 12.95 6.45
CA ALA A 17 -1.92 12.46 7.11
C ALA A 17 -0.67 12.86 6.31
N TYR A 18 0.12 13.78 6.87
CA TYR A 18 1.41 14.15 6.32
C TYR A 18 2.53 13.32 6.97
N GLU A 19 3.30 12.60 6.15
CA GLU A 19 4.41 11.79 6.63
C GLU A 19 5.63 12.65 6.99
N THR A 20 6.25 12.32 8.11
CA THR A 20 7.45 12.96 8.64
C THR A 20 8.48 11.90 9.00
N LYS A 21 9.70 12.32 9.32
CA LYS A 21 10.78 11.41 9.76
C LYS A 21 10.42 10.55 10.99
N GLU A 22 9.44 10.96 11.79
CA GLU A 22 9.09 10.31 13.04
C GLU A 22 7.70 9.63 13.02
N GLY A 23 6.91 9.82 11.98
CA GLY A 23 5.51 9.41 11.96
C GLY A 23 4.63 10.27 11.09
N PHE A 24 3.33 10.20 11.31
CA PHE A 24 2.32 11.01 10.62
C PHE A 24 1.89 12.20 11.47
N ARG A 25 1.72 13.35 10.83
CA ARG A 25 0.99 14.49 11.35
C ARG A 25 -0.41 14.47 10.75
N VAL A 26 -1.43 14.50 11.60
CA VAL A 26 -2.82 14.65 11.17
C VAL A 26 -3.16 16.13 11.14
N ILE A 27 -3.54 16.62 9.96
CA ILE A 27 -3.71 18.04 9.67
C ILE A 27 -5.03 18.31 8.95
N ASP A 28 -5.54 19.53 9.09
CA ASP A 28 -6.48 20.16 8.15
C ASP A 28 -5.87 21.51 7.78
N SER A 29 -5.74 21.79 6.48
CA SER A 29 -5.40 23.06 5.82
C SER A 29 -4.25 23.90 6.43
N ASN A 30 -4.37 24.33 7.69
CA ASN A 30 -3.40 25.14 8.43
C ASN A 30 -3.10 24.65 9.87
N TYR A 31 -3.75 23.60 10.36
CA TYR A 31 -3.66 23.14 11.75
C TYR A 31 -3.15 21.71 11.83
N THR A 32 -2.34 21.42 12.85
CA THR A 32 -1.99 20.04 13.21
C THR A 32 -2.78 19.65 14.45
N PHE A 33 -3.63 18.63 14.31
CA PHE A 33 -4.49 18.15 15.38
C PHE A 33 -3.89 17.00 16.15
N ALA A 34 -3.11 16.16 15.48
CA ALA A 34 -2.48 15.02 16.12
C ALA A 34 -1.17 14.61 15.45
N THR A 35 -0.46 13.75 16.16
CA THR A 35 0.70 13.03 15.63
C THR A 35 0.62 11.57 16.07
N VAL A 36 1.01 10.65 15.19
CA VAL A 36 1.18 9.23 15.51
C VAL A 36 2.53 8.74 14.98
N ASN A 37 3.28 8.02 15.81
CA ASN A 37 4.59 7.53 15.46
C ASN A 37 4.48 6.29 14.55
N ASN A 38 5.23 6.27 13.45
CA ASN A 38 5.26 5.12 12.52
C ASN A 38 6.45 4.18 12.75
N ARG A 39 7.26 4.42 13.79
CA ARG A 39 8.43 3.61 14.16
C ARG A 39 8.33 3.00 15.56
N ARG A 40 7.27 3.33 16.30
CA ARG A 40 7.02 2.86 17.67
C ARG A 40 5.53 2.63 17.86
N GLU A 41 5.22 1.58 18.60
CA GLU A 41 3.86 1.27 19.02
C GLU A 41 3.43 2.16 20.18
N HIS A 42 2.13 2.44 20.25
CA HIS A 42 1.44 3.19 21.29
C HIS A 42 1.91 4.65 21.50
N VAL A 43 2.63 5.22 20.54
CA VAL A 43 3.08 6.62 20.60
C VAL A 43 2.19 7.49 19.72
N MET A 44 1.29 8.22 20.36
CA MET A 44 0.42 9.21 19.71
C MET A 44 0.20 10.43 20.62
N LYS A 45 -0.22 11.53 20.01
CA LYS A 45 -0.58 12.77 20.72
C LYS A 45 -1.69 13.49 19.97
N ILE A 46 -2.67 14.00 20.71
CA ILE A 46 -3.66 14.96 20.23
C ILE A 46 -3.35 16.32 20.87
N TYR A 47 -3.37 17.38 20.07
CA TYR A 47 -3.13 18.74 20.53
C TYR A 47 -4.42 19.37 21.08
N MET A 48 -4.30 20.25 22.07
CA MET A 48 -5.45 20.88 22.72
C MET A 48 -6.38 21.61 21.74
N ASP A 49 -5.80 22.27 20.74
CA ASP A 49 -6.55 23.06 19.75
C ASP A 49 -7.49 22.19 18.91
N ALA A 50 -7.24 20.89 18.81
CA ALA A 50 -8.13 19.95 18.12
C ALA A 50 -9.54 19.96 18.71
N HIS A 51 -9.68 20.04 20.05
CA HIS A 51 -11.01 20.09 20.68
C HIS A 51 -11.78 21.37 20.38
N ALA A 52 -11.07 22.49 20.19
CA ALA A 52 -11.70 23.77 19.88
C ALA A 52 -12.12 23.86 18.42
N ILE A 53 -11.37 23.23 17.51
CA ILE A 53 -11.57 23.34 16.06
C ILE A 53 -12.49 22.22 15.54
N LEU A 54 -12.21 20.96 15.88
CA LEU A 54 -12.98 19.80 15.39
C LEU A 54 -14.23 19.52 16.24
N GLY A 55 -14.23 19.97 17.49
CA GLY A 55 -15.25 19.60 18.46
C GLY A 55 -14.98 18.28 19.15
N ARG A 56 -15.78 17.95 20.17
CA ARG A 56 -15.50 16.81 21.06
C ARG A 56 -15.73 15.44 20.40
N GLU A 57 -16.74 15.34 19.55
CA GLU A 57 -17.13 14.09 18.91
C GLU A 57 -16.08 13.65 17.89
N ALA A 58 -15.71 14.51 16.95
CA ALA A 58 -14.65 14.25 15.97
C ALA A 58 -13.29 13.98 16.64
N VAL A 59 -12.96 14.64 17.76
CA VAL A 59 -11.72 14.32 18.51
C VAL A 59 -11.80 12.94 19.18
N ALA A 60 -12.96 12.50 19.64
CA ALA A 60 -13.12 11.16 20.18
C ALA A 60 -12.93 10.09 19.10
N GLU A 61 -13.51 10.29 17.91
CA GLU A 61 -13.30 9.41 16.76
C GLU A 61 -11.84 9.39 16.33
N LEU A 62 -11.19 10.56 16.23
CA LEU A 62 -9.77 10.67 15.90
C LEU A 62 -8.90 9.96 16.95
N PHE A 63 -9.26 10.04 18.24
CA PHE A 63 -8.55 9.34 19.30
C PHE A 63 -8.63 7.83 19.17
N GLU A 64 -9.82 7.28 18.90
CA GLU A 64 -9.99 5.84 18.69
C GLU A 64 -9.20 5.37 17.46
N LEU A 65 -9.28 6.11 16.35
CA LEU A 65 -8.53 5.82 15.13
C LEU A 65 -7.01 5.82 15.37
N LEU A 66 -6.49 6.86 16.00
CA LEU A 66 -5.06 6.95 16.31
C LEU A 66 -4.62 5.85 17.28
N THR A 67 -5.47 5.47 18.23
CA THR A 67 -5.19 4.37 19.16
C THR A 67 -5.12 3.04 18.42
N ALA A 68 -6.08 2.76 17.54
CA ALA A 68 -6.11 1.54 16.73
C ALA A 68 -4.86 1.44 15.83
N TYR A 69 -4.50 2.54 15.17
CA TYR A 69 -3.29 2.58 14.33
C TYR A 69 -2.01 2.45 15.18
N ALA A 70 -1.88 3.23 16.25
CA ALA A 70 -0.70 3.23 17.11
C ALA A 70 -0.51 1.91 17.85
N SER A 71 -1.58 1.15 18.14
CA SER A 71 -1.50 -0.16 18.78
C SER A 71 -1.29 -1.32 17.81
N THR A 72 -1.48 -1.10 16.51
CA THR A 72 -1.17 -2.12 15.50
C THR A 72 0.35 -2.36 15.48
N PRO A 73 0.84 -3.61 15.50
CA PRO A 73 2.27 -3.92 15.38
C PRO A 73 2.89 -3.30 14.13
N LEU A 74 4.14 -2.81 14.20
CA LEU A 74 4.76 -2.08 13.08
C LEU A 74 4.78 -2.91 11.78
N SER A 75 5.14 -4.19 11.87
CA SER A 75 5.16 -5.12 10.73
C SER A 75 3.80 -5.34 10.08
N GLU A 76 2.70 -5.08 10.80
CA GLU A 76 1.34 -5.22 10.29
C GLU A 76 0.82 -3.93 9.67
N ARG A 77 1.46 -2.77 9.92
CA ARG A 77 1.06 -1.46 9.35
C ARG A 77 1.56 -1.26 7.92
N GLU A 78 2.71 -1.84 7.60
CA GLU A 78 3.30 -1.77 6.27
C GLU A 78 2.42 -2.57 5.30
N GLU A 79 2.23 -2.03 4.10
CA GLU A 79 1.63 -2.82 3.04
C GLU A 79 2.54 -4.00 2.71
N PRO A 80 1.98 -5.17 2.37
CA PRO A 80 2.79 -6.29 1.90
C PRO A 80 3.69 -5.84 0.76
N LYS A 81 4.98 -6.17 0.85
CA LYS A 81 5.89 -5.97 -0.27
C LYS A 81 5.46 -6.82 -1.45
N LEU A 82 5.54 -6.22 -2.62
CA LEU A 82 5.18 -6.85 -3.88
C LEU A 82 6.42 -7.03 -4.72
N TYR A 83 6.41 -8.09 -5.53
CA TYR A 83 7.53 -8.49 -6.36
C TYR A 83 7.03 -8.75 -7.78
N TYR A 84 7.74 -8.20 -8.76
CA TYR A 84 7.68 -8.66 -10.14
C TYR A 84 8.55 -9.90 -10.28
N LEU A 85 8.05 -10.89 -11.02
CA LEU A 85 8.73 -12.16 -11.21
C LEU A 85 9.17 -12.29 -12.65
N ARG A 86 10.47 -12.39 -12.86
CA ARG A 86 11.09 -12.47 -14.18
C ARG A 86 11.62 -13.86 -14.46
N ASP A 87 11.30 -14.42 -15.62
CA ASP A 87 11.88 -15.68 -16.07
C ASP A 87 13.18 -15.43 -16.86
N PRO A 88 14.35 -15.88 -16.36
CA PRO A 88 15.62 -15.66 -17.03
C PRO A 88 15.78 -16.46 -18.33
N VAL A 89 14.97 -17.51 -18.54
CA VAL A 89 15.02 -18.35 -19.73
C VAL A 89 14.36 -17.65 -20.93
N ILE A 90 13.42 -16.74 -20.68
CA ILE A 90 12.75 -15.98 -21.71
C ILE A 90 13.57 -14.72 -22.01
N THR A 91 14.33 -14.78 -23.11
CA THR A 91 15.25 -13.73 -23.53
C THR A 91 14.65 -12.73 -24.52
N THR A 92 13.49 -13.05 -25.08
CA THR A 92 12.63 -12.07 -25.76
C THR A 92 11.99 -11.19 -24.69
N GLY A 93 11.78 -9.88 -24.93
CA GLY A 93 11.34 -8.91 -23.92
C GLY A 93 10.16 -9.31 -23.02
N TYR A 94 9.39 -10.33 -23.41
CA TYR A 94 8.27 -10.95 -22.70
C TYR A 94 8.72 -11.84 -21.53
N ASN A 95 9.29 -11.31 -20.45
CA ASN A 95 9.79 -12.18 -19.38
C ASN A 95 9.27 -11.91 -17.98
N TYR A 96 8.33 -11.00 -17.80
CA TYR A 96 7.63 -10.85 -16.52
C TYR A 96 6.37 -11.72 -16.48
N LEU A 97 6.20 -12.44 -15.37
CA LEU A 97 5.02 -13.27 -15.14
C LEU A 97 3.80 -12.40 -14.88
N ALA A 98 2.72 -12.74 -15.57
CA ALA A 98 1.37 -12.24 -15.31
C ALA A 98 0.44 -13.42 -15.06
N ILE A 99 -0.43 -13.30 -14.06
CA ILE A 99 -1.44 -14.31 -13.73
C ILE A 99 -2.83 -13.70 -13.87
N HIS A 100 -3.71 -14.41 -14.58
CA HIS A 100 -5.11 -14.02 -14.69
C HIS A 100 -5.84 -14.40 -13.40
N ASN A 101 -6.36 -13.42 -12.66
CA ASN A 101 -6.95 -13.57 -11.34
C ASN A 101 -8.09 -14.61 -11.30
N GLU A 102 -8.96 -14.65 -12.31
CA GLU A 102 -10.08 -15.61 -12.35
C GLU A 102 -9.69 -16.99 -12.89
N MET A 103 -9.01 -17.05 -14.03
CA MET A 103 -8.72 -18.29 -14.73
C MET A 103 -7.44 -18.99 -14.23
N GLN A 104 -6.64 -18.30 -13.41
CA GLN A 104 -5.31 -18.74 -12.97
C GLN A 104 -4.40 -19.11 -14.16
N HIS A 105 -4.68 -18.50 -15.32
CA HIS A 105 -3.88 -18.67 -16.53
C HIS A 105 -2.61 -17.83 -16.40
N ARG A 106 -1.47 -18.39 -16.79
CA ARG A 106 -0.15 -17.75 -16.71
C ARG A 106 0.31 -17.33 -18.09
N GLN A 107 0.86 -16.12 -18.19
CA GLN A 107 1.52 -15.65 -19.40
C GLN A 107 2.76 -14.81 -19.04
N TYR A 108 3.63 -14.60 -20.02
CA TYR A 108 4.76 -13.69 -19.89
C TYR A 108 4.56 -12.46 -20.77
N THR A 109 4.85 -11.27 -20.24
CA THR A 109 4.53 -10.01 -20.90
C THR A 109 5.74 -9.11 -21.12
N ASP A 110 5.63 -8.30 -22.16
CA ASP A 110 6.62 -7.35 -22.69
C ASP A 110 6.60 -6.05 -21.87
N LEU A 111 6.68 -6.13 -20.54
CA LEU A 111 6.74 -4.91 -19.72
C LEU A 111 8.16 -4.34 -19.75
N PRO A 112 8.42 -3.19 -20.38
CA PRO A 112 9.70 -2.53 -20.24
C PRO A 112 9.89 -2.13 -18.78
N ASP A 113 11.12 -2.25 -18.29
CA ASP A 113 11.47 -1.96 -16.89
C ASP A 113 11.01 -0.56 -16.42
N SER A 114 10.93 0.41 -17.35
CA SER A 114 10.47 1.78 -17.08
C SER A 114 8.98 1.91 -16.76
N LEU A 115 8.19 0.89 -17.07
CA LEU A 115 6.74 0.86 -16.84
C LEU A 115 6.36 0.01 -15.62
N LEU A 116 7.30 -0.70 -15.00
CA LEU A 116 7.03 -1.52 -13.82
C LEU A 116 6.50 -0.72 -12.62
N GLY A 117 6.71 0.59 -12.52
CA GLY A 117 6.09 1.42 -11.48
C GLY A 117 4.60 1.70 -11.70
N ASP A 118 4.19 1.88 -12.96
CA ASP A 118 2.85 2.33 -13.34
C ASP A 118 1.85 1.18 -13.52
N PHE A 119 2.33 -0.05 -13.75
CA PHE A 119 1.50 -1.23 -13.99
C PHE A 119 0.97 -1.89 -12.70
N TYR A 120 1.28 -1.32 -11.54
CA TYR A 120 0.74 -1.77 -10.25
C TYR A 120 -0.77 -1.50 -10.12
N GLN A 121 -1.33 -0.56 -10.89
CA GLN A 121 -2.74 -0.14 -10.78
C GLN A 121 -3.40 -0.05 -12.17
N PHE A 122 -3.89 -1.17 -12.68
CA PHE A 122 -5.01 -1.11 -13.63
C PHE A 122 -6.18 -1.94 -13.12
N THR A 123 -6.88 -1.37 -12.14
CA THR A 123 -8.29 -1.68 -11.88
C THR A 123 -9.25 -0.86 -12.76
N ASP A 124 -8.76 0.16 -13.49
CA ASP A 124 -9.58 1.06 -14.34
C ASP A 124 -9.00 1.24 -15.75
N LEU A 125 -8.80 0.15 -16.49
CA LEU A 125 -8.82 0.23 -17.96
C LEU A 125 -10.14 -0.33 -18.47
N ASP A 126 -10.90 0.55 -19.12
CA ASP A 126 -12.08 0.28 -19.93
C ASP A 126 -11.78 -0.61 -21.17
N ASP A 127 -10.62 -1.28 -21.21
CA ASP A 127 -10.32 -2.37 -22.13
C ASP A 127 -10.58 -3.69 -21.40
N SER A 128 -11.66 -4.35 -21.80
CA SER A 128 -12.34 -5.49 -21.16
C SER A 128 -11.51 -6.73 -20.80
N ASP A 129 -10.17 -6.71 -20.98
CA ASP A 129 -9.25 -7.81 -20.67
C ASP A 129 -8.11 -7.42 -19.69
N MET A 130 -7.83 -6.13 -19.45
CA MET A 130 -6.66 -5.69 -18.66
C MET A 130 -6.88 -5.74 -17.14
N GLY A 131 -8.13 -5.63 -16.67
CA GLY A 131 -8.46 -5.66 -15.23
C GLY A 131 -8.33 -7.04 -14.56
N TYR A 132 -7.97 -8.08 -15.32
CA TYR A 132 -7.89 -9.45 -14.80
C TYR A 132 -6.47 -9.95 -14.56
N TRP A 133 -5.43 -9.22 -14.96
CA TRP A 133 -4.05 -9.71 -14.87
C TRP A 133 -3.29 -9.07 -13.71
N GLN A 134 -2.78 -9.90 -12.81
CA GLN A 134 -1.87 -9.52 -11.74
C GLN A 134 -0.43 -9.69 -12.20
N TYR A 135 0.38 -8.66 -11.96
CA TYR A 135 1.80 -8.61 -12.33
C TYR A 135 2.73 -8.56 -11.10
N GLY A 136 2.23 -8.04 -9.97
CA GLY A 136 2.96 -7.98 -8.71
C GLY A 136 2.38 -8.94 -7.68
N PHE A 137 3.26 -9.68 -6.99
CA PHE A 137 2.86 -10.73 -6.06
C PHE A 137 3.53 -10.53 -4.70
N THR A 138 2.77 -10.78 -3.63
CA THR A 138 3.28 -10.81 -2.27
C THR A 138 4.10 -12.07 -2.07
N ARG A 139 4.97 -12.08 -1.05
CA ARG A 139 5.70 -13.30 -0.67
C ARG A 139 4.76 -14.49 -0.44
N ALA A 140 3.64 -14.26 0.25
CA ALA A 140 2.68 -15.30 0.57
C ALA A 140 2.02 -15.90 -0.69
N GLU A 141 1.74 -15.07 -1.71
CA GLU A 141 1.22 -15.55 -2.99
C GLU A 141 2.26 -16.36 -3.76
N ILE A 142 3.52 -15.90 -3.79
CA ILE A 142 4.63 -16.61 -4.43
C ILE A 142 4.82 -17.98 -3.78
N ASP A 143 4.90 -18.03 -2.45
CA ASP A 143 5.09 -19.27 -1.68
C ASP A 143 3.91 -20.25 -1.87
N ALA A 144 2.73 -19.75 -2.26
CA ALA A 144 1.54 -20.55 -2.53
C ALA A 144 1.43 -21.04 -3.99
N PHE A 145 2.35 -20.66 -4.87
CA PHE A 145 2.32 -21.11 -6.26
C PHE A 145 2.48 -22.64 -6.37
N GLU A 146 1.53 -23.29 -7.04
CA GLU A 146 1.55 -24.74 -7.26
C GLU A 146 2.46 -25.20 -8.41
N PHE A 147 3.11 -24.25 -9.10
CA PHE A 147 4.05 -24.54 -10.18
C PHE A 147 5.50 -24.29 -9.75
N GLU A 148 6.44 -24.91 -10.46
CA GLU A 148 7.86 -24.70 -10.21
C GLU A 148 8.25 -23.26 -10.58
N HIS A 149 8.75 -22.51 -9.60
CA HIS A 149 9.01 -21.08 -9.71
C HIS A 149 10.36 -20.67 -9.09
N ALA A 150 11.20 -21.64 -8.74
CA ALA A 150 12.48 -21.39 -8.09
C ALA A 150 13.51 -20.73 -9.03
N HIS A 151 13.30 -20.83 -10.34
CA HIS A 151 14.10 -20.18 -11.37
C HIS A 151 13.72 -18.72 -11.61
N LEU A 152 12.57 -18.24 -11.10
CA LEU A 152 12.12 -16.87 -11.29
C LEU A 152 12.99 -15.90 -10.47
N ILE A 153 13.36 -14.80 -11.11
CA ILE A 153 14.10 -13.71 -10.49
C ILE A 153 13.10 -12.68 -9.97
N GLU A 154 13.15 -12.43 -8.67
CA GLU A 154 12.31 -11.44 -8.02
C GLU A 154 12.90 -10.04 -8.13
N LYS A 155 12.05 -9.08 -8.48
CA LYS A 155 12.36 -7.66 -8.46
C LYS A 155 11.32 -6.96 -7.60
N GLU A 156 11.74 -6.41 -6.46
CA GLU A 156 10.85 -5.66 -5.56
C GLU A 156 10.23 -4.48 -6.31
N VAL A 157 8.92 -4.27 -6.13
CA VAL A 157 8.21 -3.13 -6.71
C VAL A 157 8.58 -1.87 -5.91
N GLU A 158 9.32 -0.96 -6.55
CA GLU A 158 9.54 0.37 -6.01
C GLU A 158 8.29 1.21 -6.27
N ASN A 159 7.45 1.38 -5.24
CA ASN A 159 6.40 2.39 -5.29
C ASN A 159 7.06 3.77 -5.16
N ASP A 160 7.35 4.40 -6.30
CA ASP A 160 7.65 5.82 -6.37
C ASP A 160 6.41 6.56 -5.85
N GLY A 161 6.41 6.91 -4.57
CA GLY A 161 5.32 7.61 -3.89
C GLY A 161 5.09 9.02 -4.43
N ARG A 162 4.48 9.10 -5.62
CA ARG A 162 3.99 10.33 -6.24
C ARG A 162 2.52 10.56 -5.93
#